data_AF-A0A6J1WKZ8-F1
#
_entry.id   AF-A0A6J1WKZ8-F1
#
_cell.length_a   1.000
_cell.length_b   1.000
_cell.length_c   1.000
_cell.angle_alpha   90.00
_cell.angle_beta   90.00
_cell.angle_gamma   90.00
#
_symmetry.space_group_name_H-M   'P 1'
#
loop_
_entity.id
_entity.type
_entity.pdbx_description
1 polymer ?
#
loop_
_entity_poly.entity_id
_entity_poly.type
_entity_poly.pdbx_seq_one_letter_code
_entity_poly.pdbx_strand_id
1 'polypeptide(L)'
;MDAKDKSYLSCKYTPLTVRLSEHIAKNKGWTGIQEILGLLPGPTLDELQTLQPRMIRRNSVSSENSSIENSRVILVFFIGGCTYQEISALRTISQQEDSNVEFVILTTKLLNGTTFIESLSETE
;
A
#
# COMPACT_ATOMS: atom_id res chain seq x y z
N MET A 1 -1.18 -22.86 -15.87
CA MET A 1 -0.19 -22.17 -15.02
C MET A 1 -0.87 -20.91 -14.53
N ASP A 2 -1.53 -21.00 -13.37
CA ASP A 2 -2.34 -19.93 -12.83
C ASP A 2 -1.47 -18.74 -12.40
N ALA A 3 -1.87 -17.53 -12.79
CA ALA A 3 -1.28 -16.27 -12.35
C ALA A 3 -1.38 -16.01 -10.82
N LYS A 4 -1.82 -17.03 -10.04
CA LYS A 4 -1.97 -17.00 -8.58
C LYS A 4 -0.69 -17.34 -7.81
N ASP A 5 0.36 -17.84 -8.47
CA ASP A 5 1.70 -17.90 -7.87
C ASP A 5 2.33 -16.50 -7.87
N LYS A 6 1.88 -15.66 -6.94
CA LYS A 6 2.35 -14.29 -6.69
C LYS A 6 3.80 -14.25 -6.16
N SER A 7 4.74 -14.75 -6.95
CA SER A 7 6.19 -14.79 -6.69
C SER A 7 6.85 -13.51 -7.23
N TYR A 8 6.53 -12.35 -6.67
CA TYR A 8 6.76 -11.11 -7.42
C TYR A 8 8.18 -10.57 -7.54
N LEU A 9 9.20 -11.16 -6.92
CA LEU A 9 10.59 -11.00 -7.37
C LEU A 9 11.42 -12.20 -6.91
N SER A 10 11.82 -13.08 -7.85
CA SER A 10 12.86 -14.15 -7.82
C SER A 10 13.07 -15.05 -6.59
N CYS A 11 12.46 -14.78 -5.46
CA CYS A 11 12.64 -15.47 -4.19
C CYS A 11 11.24 -15.64 -3.59
N LYS A 12 10.98 -16.82 -3.01
CA LYS A 12 9.65 -17.28 -2.50
C LYS A 12 9.06 -16.42 -1.37
N TYR A 13 9.60 -15.24 -1.13
CA TYR A 13 9.24 -14.31 -0.09
C TYR A 13 8.54 -13.09 -0.68
N THR A 14 7.41 -12.71 -0.08
CA THR A 14 6.77 -11.42 -0.34
C THR A 14 7.05 -10.51 0.84
N PRO A 15 7.55 -9.27 0.63
CA PRO A 15 7.76 -8.33 1.73
C PRO A 15 6.50 -8.15 2.57
N LEU A 16 6.66 -8.15 3.90
CA LEU A 16 5.54 -7.99 4.84
C LEU A 16 4.75 -6.69 4.57
N THR A 17 5.45 -5.60 4.28
CA THR A 17 4.89 -4.29 3.90
C THR A 17 3.93 -4.39 2.71
N VAL A 18 4.32 -5.17 1.69
CA VAL A 18 3.50 -5.44 0.50
C VAL A 18 2.29 -6.31 0.86
N ARG A 19 2.45 -7.32 1.71
CA ARG A 19 1.34 -8.19 2.16
C ARG A 19 0.30 -7.42 2.97
N LEU A 20 0.73 -6.53 3.85
CA LEU A 20 -0.19 -5.67 4.60
C LEU A 20 -0.94 -4.71 3.67
N SER A 21 -0.24 -4.12 2.70
CA SER A 21 -0.86 -3.24 1.69
C SER A 21 -1.88 -4.00 0.83
N GLU A 22 -1.57 -5.24 0.43
CA GLU A 22 -2.50 -6.12 -0.29
C GLU A 22 -3.75 -6.45 0.54
N HIS A 23 -3.57 -6.71 1.85
CA HIS A 23 -4.69 -6.98 2.75
C HIS A 23 -5.63 -5.77 2.86
N ILE A 24 -5.09 -4.57 3.06
CA ILE A 24 -5.87 -3.33 3.14
C ILE A 24 -6.59 -3.05 1.82
N ALA A 25 -5.92 -3.26 0.69
CA ALA A 25 -6.53 -3.06 -0.63
C ALA A 25 -7.80 -3.91 -0.82
N LYS A 26 -7.77 -5.17 -0.37
CA LYS A 26 -8.90 -6.11 -0.46
C LYS A 26 -9.97 -5.87 0.60
N ASN A 27 -9.57 -5.74 1.86
CA ASN A 27 -10.49 -5.78 3.01
C ASN A 27 -10.91 -4.39 3.54
N LYS A 28 -10.32 -3.31 3.01
CA LYS A 28 -10.59 -1.92 3.39
C LYS A 28 -10.32 -1.61 4.87
N GLY A 29 -9.46 -2.37 5.53
CA GLY A 29 -9.10 -2.21 6.94
C GLY A 29 -8.31 -3.39 7.48
N TRP A 30 -8.12 -3.42 8.80
CA TRP A 30 -7.32 -4.44 9.51
C TRP A 30 -8.10 -5.65 10.01
N THR A 31 -9.39 -5.73 9.66
CA THR A 31 -10.26 -6.84 10.08
C THR A 31 -9.67 -8.19 9.65
N GLY A 32 -9.70 -9.15 10.57
CA GLY A 32 -9.16 -10.51 10.35
C GLY A 32 -7.67 -10.72 10.61
N ILE A 33 -6.88 -9.65 10.86
CA ILE A 33 -5.43 -9.79 11.16
C ILE A 33 -4.98 -9.06 12.44
N GLN A 34 -5.92 -8.59 13.26
CA GLN A 34 -5.62 -7.82 14.47
C GLN A 34 -4.71 -8.55 15.47
N GLU A 35 -4.90 -9.86 15.65
CA GLU A 35 -4.05 -10.67 16.54
C GLU A 35 -2.58 -10.70 16.06
N ILE A 36 -2.37 -10.83 14.75
CA ILE A 36 -1.04 -10.84 14.13
C ILE A 36 -0.40 -9.46 14.24
N LEU A 37 -1.18 -8.40 14.03
CA LEU A 37 -0.67 -7.03 14.19
C LEU A 37 -0.26 -6.73 15.63
N GLY A 38 -0.91 -7.35 16.62
CA GLY A 38 -0.52 -7.24 18.03
C GLY A 38 0.86 -7.84 18.35
N LEU A 39 1.42 -8.67 17.45
CA LEU A 39 2.78 -9.21 17.56
C LEU A 39 3.82 -8.30 16.92
N LEU A 40 3.41 -7.33 16.09
CA LEU A 40 4.31 -6.39 15.44
C LEU A 40 4.61 -5.21 16.36
N PRO A 41 5.81 -4.60 16.24
CA PRO A 41 6.16 -3.44 17.02
C PRO A 41 5.30 -2.23 16.64
N GLY A 42 4.81 -1.53 17.66
CA GLY A 42 4.07 -0.27 17.52
C GLY A 42 2.54 -0.43 17.59
N PRO A 43 1.82 0.67 17.81
CA PRO A 43 0.37 0.66 17.86
C PRO A 43 -0.23 0.48 16.45
N THR A 44 -1.38 -0.21 16.39
CA THR A 44 -2.22 -0.24 15.18
C THR A 44 -3.22 0.91 15.24
N LEU A 45 -3.26 1.72 14.18
CA LEU A 45 -4.16 2.86 14.05
C LEU A 45 -5.04 2.67 12.80
N ASP A 46 -6.33 2.95 12.95
CA ASP A 46 -7.31 2.94 11.88
C ASP A 46 -8.31 4.07 12.12
N GLU A 47 -8.09 5.19 11.45
CA GLU A 47 -8.84 6.42 11.69
C GLU A 47 -9.61 6.81 10.44
N LEU A 48 -10.94 6.83 10.55
CA LEU A 48 -11.80 7.31 9.48
C LEU A 48 -11.89 8.83 9.53
N GLN A 49 -11.20 9.50 8.61
CA GLN A 49 -11.32 10.94 8.45
C GLN A 49 -12.62 11.28 7.72
N THR A 50 -13.63 11.74 8.47
CA THR A 50 -14.82 12.36 7.85
C THR A 50 -14.44 13.73 7.33
N LEU A 51 -14.60 13.96 6.02
CA LEU A 51 -14.44 15.31 5.46
C LEU A 51 -15.41 16.25 6.17
N GLN A 52 -14.90 17.35 6.71
CA GLN A 52 -15.75 18.43 7.21
C GLN A 52 -16.69 18.88 6.08
N PRO A 53 -17.96 19.21 6.35
CA PRO A 53 -18.88 19.71 5.33
C PRO A 53 -18.46 21.14 4.92
N ARG A 54 -17.39 21.26 4.13
CA ARG A 54 -16.94 22.51 3.54
C ARG A 54 -17.58 22.61 2.15
N MET A 55 -18.65 23.41 2.10
CA MET A 55 -19.24 24.05 0.92
C MET A 55 -19.14 23.23 -0.38
N ILE A 56 -20.20 22.48 -0.65
CA ILE A 56 -20.54 21.95 -1.98
C ILE A 56 -20.32 23.06 -3.00
N ARG A 57 -19.26 22.97 -3.82
CA ARG A 57 -19.18 23.74 -5.06
C ARG A 57 -20.27 23.20 -5.97
N ARG A 58 -21.37 23.94 -6.05
CA ARG A 58 -22.49 23.74 -6.96
C ARG A 58 -21.97 23.84 -8.41
N ASN A 59 -22.46 22.90 -9.24
CA ASN A 59 -22.23 22.67 -10.68
C ASN A 59 -21.20 21.53 -10.92
N SER A 60 -21.58 20.31 -11.34
CA SER A 60 -22.61 19.93 -12.30
C SER A 60 -23.57 18.83 -11.81
N VAL A 61 -24.85 19.07 -12.07
CA VAL A 61 -25.93 18.07 -12.15
C VAL A 61 -25.74 17.21 -13.40
N SER A 62 -25.04 16.09 -13.23
CA SER A 62 -25.08 14.87 -14.06
C SER A 62 -23.92 13.99 -13.56
N SER A 63 -24.15 12.92 -12.81
CA SER A 63 -24.67 11.69 -13.37
C SER A 63 -25.08 10.76 -12.22
N GLU A 64 -26.37 10.44 -12.12
CA GLU A 64 -26.85 9.34 -11.27
C GLU A 64 -26.59 7.95 -11.88
N ASN A 65 -25.65 7.83 -12.82
CA ASN A 65 -25.48 6.61 -13.61
C ASN A 65 -24.08 6.42 -14.23
N SER A 66 -23.01 6.67 -13.48
CA SER A 66 -21.67 6.20 -13.87
C SER A 66 -21.10 5.27 -12.80
N SER A 67 -21.54 4.02 -12.84
CA SER A 67 -20.78 2.85 -12.36
C SER A 67 -19.51 2.66 -13.22
N ILE A 68 -18.74 3.73 -13.38
CA ILE A 68 -17.33 3.63 -13.75
C ILE A 68 -16.68 3.23 -12.42
N GLU A 69 -16.22 1.99 -12.35
CA GLU A 69 -15.35 1.52 -11.28
C GLU A 69 -14.13 2.42 -11.23
N ASN A 70 -14.23 3.53 -10.51
CA ASN A 70 -13.09 4.41 -10.30
C ASN A 70 -12.10 3.63 -9.43
N SER A 71 -10.88 3.45 -9.95
CA SER A 71 -9.78 2.83 -9.22
C SER A 71 -9.58 3.54 -7.88
N ARG A 72 -9.57 2.76 -6.79
CA ARG A 72 -9.27 3.32 -5.47
C ARG A 72 -7.79 3.64 -5.41
N VAL A 73 -7.44 4.89 -5.20
CA VAL A 73 -6.06 5.29 -4.96
C VAL A 73 -5.69 5.05 -3.49
N ILE A 74 -4.62 4.29 -3.26
CA ILE A 74 -4.05 3.99 -1.94
C ILE A 74 -2.66 4.60 -1.86
N LEU A 75 -2.47 5.53 -0.93
CA LEU A 75 -1.17 6.07 -0.60
C LEU A 75 -0.47 5.17 0.43
N VAL A 76 0.65 4.57 0.05
CA VAL A 76 1.52 3.81 0.96
C VAL A 76 2.75 4.66 1.27
N PHE A 77 2.89 5.06 2.55
CA PHE A 77 4.03 5.83 3.00
C PHE A 77 4.98 4.97 3.83
N PHE A 78 6.15 4.66 3.27
CA PHE A 78 7.26 4.00 3.95
C PHE A 78 8.08 5.01 4.76
N ILE A 79 8.04 4.86 6.09
CA ILE A 79 8.85 5.64 7.02
C ILE A 79 10.09 4.82 7.40
N GLY A 80 11.28 5.35 7.15
CA GLY A 80 12.56 4.62 7.33
C GLY A 80 13.15 4.10 6.02
N GLY A 81 12.35 4.09 4.95
CA GLY A 81 12.77 3.88 3.57
C GLY A 81 12.10 2.68 2.90
N CYS A 82 12.29 2.56 1.59
CA CYS A 82 11.62 1.59 0.74
C CYS A 82 12.57 1.03 -0.31
N THR A 83 12.43 -0.26 -0.60
CA THR A 83 13.21 -0.97 -1.61
C THR A 83 12.51 -0.98 -2.96
N TYR A 84 13.30 -1.10 -4.04
CA TYR A 84 12.74 -1.32 -5.38
C TYR A 84 11.92 -2.61 -5.49
N GLN A 85 12.23 -3.61 -4.66
CA GLN A 85 11.48 -4.86 -4.62
C GLN A 85 10.05 -4.63 -4.13
N GLU A 86 9.87 -3.86 -3.06
CA GLU A 86 8.55 -3.50 -2.53
C GLU A 86 7.76 -2.66 -3.54
N ILE A 87 8.42 -1.67 -4.16
CA ILE A 87 7.79 -0.81 -5.18
C ILE A 87 7.31 -1.65 -6.36
N SER A 88 8.14 -2.55 -6.87
CA SER A 88 7.78 -3.41 -7.98
C SER A 88 6.61 -4.32 -7.62
N ALA A 89 6.62 -4.91 -6.42
CA ALA A 89 5.56 -5.81 -6.00
C ALA A 89 4.21 -5.09 -5.86
N LEU A 90 4.18 -3.88 -5.30
CA LEU A 90 2.95 -3.06 -5.24
C LEU A 90 2.43 -2.69 -6.64
N ARG A 91 3.32 -2.33 -7.56
CA ARG A 91 2.95 -2.07 -8.96
C ARG A 91 2.34 -3.29 -9.62
N THR A 92 2.91 -4.48 -9.40
CA THR A 92 2.37 -5.71 -9.95
C THR A 92 1.00 -6.05 -9.36
N ILE A 93 0.74 -5.74 -8.09
CA ILE A 93 -0.60 -5.88 -7.50
C ILE A 93 -1.60 -4.94 -8.18
N SER A 94 -1.24 -3.67 -8.38
CA SER A 94 -2.11 -2.70 -9.04
C SER A 94 -2.48 -3.07 -10.48
N GLN A 95 -1.58 -3.77 -11.18
CA GLN A 95 -1.77 -4.19 -12.58
C GLN A 95 -2.57 -5.51 -12.75
N GLN A 96 -2.99 -6.17 -11.67
CA GLN A 96 -3.77 -7.41 -11.80
C GLN A 96 -5.16 -7.12 -12.36
N GLU A 97 -5.70 -8.00 -13.19
CA GLU A 97 -7.01 -7.83 -13.83
C GLU A 97 -8.16 -7.66 -12.82
N ASP A 98 -8.06 -8.32 -11.66
CA ASP A 98 -9.03 -8.21 -10.56
C ASP A 98 -8.76 -7.03 -9.61
N SER A 99 -7.73 -6.22 -9.87
CA SER A 99 -7.31 -5.12 -8.99
C SER A 99 -7.96 -3.80 -9.41
N ASN A 100 -8.90 -3.33 -8.58
CA ASN A 100 -9.48 -1.99 -8.71
C ASN A 100 -8.76 -0.96 -7.81
N VAL A 101 -7.43 -1.11 -7.64
CA VAL A 101 -6.62 -0.21 -6.80
C VAL A 101 -5.38 0.31 -7.51
N GLU A 102 -5.05 1.58 -7.26
CA GLU A 102 -3.82 2.23 -7.70
C GLU A 102 -2.97 2.61 -6.49
N PHE A 103 -1.69 2.23 -6.48
CA PHE A 103 -0.79 2.56 -5.38
C PHE A 103 0.06 3.80 -5.70
N VAL A 104 -0.05 4.82 -4.86
CA VAL A 104 0.92 5.93 -4.79
C VAL A 104 1.90 5.60 -3.67
N ILE A 105 3.20 5.63 -3.97
CA ILE A 105 4.23 5.23 -3.00
C ILE A 105 5.02 6.47 -2.60
N LEU A 106 5.04 6.76 -1.30
CA LEU A 106 5.91 7.74 -0.69
C LEU A 106 6.92 7.03 0.21
N THR A 107 8.14 7.55 0.25
CA THR A 107 9.19 7.01 1.10
C THR A 107 10.11 8.11 1.58
N THR A 108 10.65 7.97 2.79
CA THR A 108 11.68 8.89 3.29
C THR A 108 12.99 8.76 2.53
N LYS A 109 13.33 7.54 2.05
CA LYS A 109 14.54 7.26 1.27
C LYS A 109 14.37 5.98 0.46
N LEU A 110 14.94 5.95 -0.75
CA LEU A 110 15.11 4.69 -1.48
C LEU A 110 16.34 3.97 -0.95
N LEU A 111 16.18 2.71 -0.53
CA LEU A 111 17.24 1.93 0.10
C LEU A 111 17.33 0.52 -0.46
N ASN A 112 18.46 -0.10 -0.18
CA ASN A 112 18.74 -1.51 -0.37
C ASN A 112 19.53 -2.01 0.86
N GLY A 113 19.82 -3.30 0.95
CA GLY A 113 20.50 -3.87 2.11
C GLY A 113 21.85 -3.21 2.44
N THR A 114 22.65 -2.86 1.42
CA THR A 114 23.97 -2.26 1.65
C THR A 114 23.86 -0.82 2.13
N THR A 115 23.11 0.02 1.40
CA THR A 115 22.88 1.43 1.73
C THR A 115 22.20 1.63 3.08
N PHE A 116 21.39 0.67 3.53
CA PHE A 116 20.81 0.68 4.87
C PHE A 116 21.88 0.44 5.93
N ILE A 117 22.71 -0.60 5.80
CA ILE A 117 23.78 -0.89 6.76
C ILE A 117 24.83 0.24 6.77
N GLU A 118 25.21 0.77 5.61
CA GLU A 118 26.11 1.92 5.50
C GLU A 118 25.56 3.17 6.20
N SER A 119 24.23 3.35 6.21
CA SER A 119 23.61 4.48 6.92
C SER A 119 23.64 4.35 8.44
N LEU A 120 23.91 3.14 8.95
CA LEU A 120 24.04 2.84 10.37
C LEU A 120 25.50 2.77 10.81
N SER A 121 26.45 2.57 9.89
CA SER A 121 27.87 2.61 10.21
C SER A 121 28.33 4.03 10.47
N GLU A 122 29.22 4.18 11.45
CA GLU A 122 29.85 5.47 11.76
C GLU A 122 30.76 5.87 10.59
N THR A 123 30.62 7.12 10.15
CA THR A 123 31.53 7.71 9.16
C THR A 123 32.81 8.11 9.90
N GLU A 124 33.90 7.38 9.70
CA GLU A 124 35.24 7.85 10.10
C GLU A 124 35.64 9.15 9.38
#